data_AF-A0A9C9Y5M3-F1
#
_entry.id   AF-A0A9C9Y5M3-F1
#
_cell.length_a   1.000
_cell.length_b   1.000
_cell.length_c   1.000
_cell.angle_alpha   90.00
_cell.angle_beta   90.00
_cell.angle_gamma   90.00
#
_symmetry.space_group_name_H-M   'P 1'
#
loop_
_entity.id
_entity.type
_entity.pdbx_description
1 polymer ?
#
loop_
_entity_poly.entity_id
_entity_poly.type
_entity_poly.pdbx_seq_one_letter_code
_entity_poly.pdbx_strand_id
1 'polypeptide(L)'
;MNLFKSPGALKKTLISLVVFGILFALNYMMAGDDAAYNAKHEVMLEAGSTSKLVDAGIKFSMTLGVIAFLLVVFDSVKSLVKS
;
A
#
# COMPACT_ATOMS: atom_id res chain seq x y z
N MET A 1 -7.34 27.37 1.20
CA MET A 1 -7.92 26.31 2.06
C MET A 1 -6.83 25.84 3.01
N ASN A 2 -6.84 26.24 4.29
CA ASN A 2 -5.83 25.82 5.27
C ASN A 2 -6.32 24.59 6.02
N LEU A 3 -5.61 23.45 5.89
CA LEU A 3 -5.87 22.23 6.66
C LEU A 3 -5.83 22.50 8.18
N PHE A 4 -4.89 23.35 8.60
CA PHE A 4 -4.72 23.78 10.00
C PHE A 4 -5.88 24.61 10.56
N LYS A 5 -6.73 25.18 9.69
CA LYS A 5 -7.93 25.95 10.11
C LYS A 5 -9.20 25.10 10.09
N SER A 6 -9.13 23.84 9.63
CA SER A 6 -10.25 22.90 9.63
C SER A 6 -9.91 21.71 10.53
N PRO A 7 -10.25 21.77 11.84
CA PRO A 7 -9.89 20.71 12.79
C PRO A 7 -10.51 19.35 12.40
N GLY A 8 -11.67 19.35 11.73
CA GLY A 8 -12.29 18.14 11.22
C GLY A 8 -11.49 17.48 10.07
N ALA A 9 -10.98 18.27 9.12
CA ALA A 9 -10.16 17.75 8.03
C ALA A 9 -8.79 17.28 8.53
N LEU A 10 -8.17 18.05 9.43
CA LEU A 10 -6.88 17.68 10.04
C LEU A 10 -6.96 16.34 10.76
N LYS A 11 -8.01 16.11 11.57
CA LYS A 11 -8.21 14.84 12.26
C LYS A 11 -8.31 13.66 11.28
N LYS A 12 -9.05 13.81 10.19
CA LYS A 12 -9.19 12.75 9.17
C LYS A 12 -7.86 12.45 8.48
N THR A 13 -7.11 13.47 8.09
CA THR A 13 -5.78 13.31 7.49
C THR A 13 -4.78 12.66 8.45
N LEU A 14 -4.81 13.02 9.74
CA LEU A 14 -3.95 12.39 10.74
C LEU A 14 -4.27 10.91 10.91
N ILE A 15 -5.57 10.56 10.97
CA ILE A 15 -5.99 9.15 11.04
C ILE A 15 -5.53 8.39 9.80
N SER A 16 -5.71 8.94 8.60
CA SER A 16 -5.27 8.28 7.38
C SER A 16 -3.74 8.11 7.34
N LEU A 17 -2.99 9.09 7.84
CA LEU A 17 -1.53 9.03 7.91
C LEU A 17 -1.06 7.96 8.91
N VAL A 18 -1.73 7.83 10.05
CA VAL A 18 -1.44 6.78 11.02
C VAL A 18 -1.69 5.40 10.42
N VAL A 19 -2.84 5.20 9.76
CA VAL A 19 -3.15 3.93 9.09
C VAL A 19 -2.11 3.61 8.00
N PHE A 20 -1.74 4.61 7.19
CA PHE A 20 -0.71 4.49 6.18
C PHE A 20 0.65 4.10 6.79
N GLY A 21 1.04 4.76 7.88
CA GLY A 21 2.28 4.47 8.60
C GLY A 21 2.33 3.06 9.18
N ILE A 22 1.21 2.57 9.75
CA ILE A 22 1.10 1.19 10.25
C ILE A 22 1.26 0.18 9.10
N LEU A 23 0.55 0.39 7.98
CA LEU A 23 0.65 -0.50 6.82
C LEU A 23 2.07 -0.52 6.24
N PHE A 24 2.73 0.64 6.20
CA PHE A 24 4.12 0.72 5.76
C PHE A 24 5.07 0.00 6.72
N ALA A 25 4.89 0.16 8.03
CA ALA A 25 5.70 -0.52 9.04
C ALA A 25 5.60 -2.04 8.92
N LEU A 26 4.38 -2.57 8.74
CA LEU A 26 4.17 -4.01 8.51
C LEU A 26 4.90 -4.51 7.25
N ASN A 27 4.78 -3.78 6.14
CA ASN A 27 5.48 -4.12 4.91
C ASN A 27 7.00 -4.02 5.06
N TYR A 28 7.51 -3.03 5.80
CA TYR A 28 8.94 -2.88 6.07
C TYR A 28 9.49 -4.03 6.94
N MET A 29 8.69 -4.55 7.87
CA MET A 29 9.06 -5.73 8.67
C MET A 29 9.10 -7.00 7.80
N MET A 30 8.20 -7.12 6.83
CA MET A 30 8.14 -8.22 5.85
C MET A 30 9.11 -8.04 4.68
N ALA A 31 9.74 -6.87 4.57
CA ALA A 31 10.71 -6.59 3.54
C ALA A 31 12.00 -7.37 3.81
N GLY A 32 12.44 -8.09 2.79
CA GLY A 32 13.54 -9.02 2.82
C GLY A 32 14.47 -8.75 1.64
N ASP A 33 15.52 -9.56 1.53
CA ASP A 33 16.53 -9.40 0.50
C ASP A 33 16.18 -10.21 -0.77
N ASP A 34 14.89 -10.29 -1.07
CA ASP A 34 14.36 -11.13 -2.15
C ASP A 34 14.84 -10.62 -3.52
N ALA A 35 15.08 -11.55 -4.45
CA ALA A 35 15.37 -11.18 -5.83
C ALA A 35 14.19 -10.41 -6.45
N ALA A 36 14.47 -9.35 -7.21
CA ALA A 36 13.45 -8.59 -7.91
C ALA A 36 13.17 -9.25 -9.27
N TYR A 37 11.90 -9.55 -9.53
CA TYR A 37 11.46 -10.18 -10.78
C TYR A 37 10.79 -9.17 -11.71
N ASN A 38 10.94 -9.36 -13.02
CA ASN A 38 10.18 -8.61 -14.00
C ASN A 38 8.77 -9.21 -14.21
N ALA A 39 7.96 -8.59 -15.07
CA ALA A 39 6.59 -9.06 -15.37
C ALA A 39 6.53 -10.48 -15.98
N LYS A 40 7.65 -10.99 -16.50
CA LYS A 40 7.79 -12.35 -17.05
C LYS A 40 8.35 -13.35 -16.04
N HIS A 41 8.47 -12.97 -14.77
CA HIS A 41 9.12 -13.77 -13.71
C HIS A 41 10.61 -14.06 -13.96
N GLU A 42 11.28 -13.27 -14.80
CA GLU A 42 12.73 -13.36 -14.96
C GLU A 42 13.40 -12.53 -13.86
N VAL A 43 14.51 -13.03 -13.32
CA VAL A 43 15.31 -12.29 -12.33
C VAL A 43 15.84 -11.01 -13.00
N MET A 44 15.45 -9.88 -12.44
CA MET A 44 15.86 -8.56 -12.90
C MET A 44 16.98 -7.99 -12.02
N LEU A 45 16.95 -8.30 -10.71
CA LEU A 45 18.01 -8.00 -9.75
C LEU A 45 18.17 -9.19 -8.81
N GLU A 46 19.42 -9.61 -8.59
CA GLU A 46 19.75 -10.66 -7.62
C GLU A 46 19.39 -10.23 -6.19
N ALA A 47 19.06 -11.22 -5.35
CA ALA A 47 18.92 -11.03 -3.91
C ALA A 47 20.16 -10.27 -3.34
N GLY A 48 19.96 -9.24 -2.52
CA GLY A 48 21.06 -8.38 -2.05
C GLY A 48 21.26 -7.09 -2.84
N SER A 49 20.75 -7.02 -4.07
CA SER A 49 21.02 -5.88 -4.97
C SER A 49 20.10 -4.68 -4.73
N THR A 50 19.03 -4.84 -3.93
CA THR A 50 18.08 -3.77 -3.62
C THR A 50 18.10 -3.40 -2.15
N SER A 51 18.02 -2.11 -1.83
CA SER A 51 17.86 -1.66 -0.45
C SER A 51 16.53 -2.15 0.13
N LYS A 52 16.52 -2.55 1.40
CA LYS A 52 15.32 -2.95 2.14
C LYS A 52 14.17 -1.93 2.04
N LEU A 53 14.48 -0.64 1.91
CA LEU A 53 13.47 0.41 1.69
C LEU A 53 12.76 0.29 0.34
N VAL A 54 13.48 -0.14 -0.69
CA VAL A 54 12.92 -0.36 -2.04
C VAL A 54 11.99 -1.56 -2.00
N ASP A 55 12.42 -2.69 -1.43
CA ASP A 55 11.56 -3.88 -1.30
C ASP A 55 10.30 -3.59 -0.45
N ALA A 56 10.47 -2.88 0.68
CA ALA A 56 9.35 -2.41 1.48
C ALA A 56 8.38 -1.54 0.69
N GLY A 57 8.88 -0.63 -0.15
CA GLY A 57 8.07 0.22 -1.02
C GLY A 57 7.28 -0.55 -2.07
N ILE A 58 7.87 -1.59 -2.65
CA ILE A 58 7.21 -2.48 -3.62
C ILE A 58 6.11 -3.29 -2.93
N LYS A 59 6.43 -3.99 -1.83
CA LYS A 59 5.48 -4.79 -1.04
C LYS A 59 4.33 -3.92 -0.52
N PHE A 60 4.64 -2.71 -0.07
CA PHE A 60 3.65 -1.73 0.38
C PHE A 60 2.71 -1.30 -0.76
N SER A 61 3.24 -0.99 -1.93
CA SER A 61 2.43 -0.60 -3.10
C SER A 61 1.53 -1.74 -3.58
N MET A 62 2.05 -2.97 -3.58
CA MET A 62 1.27 -4.17 -3.91
C MET A 62 0.14 -4.38 -2.90
N THR A 63 0.43 -4.24 -1.60
CA THR A 63 -0.58 -4.33 -0.53
C THR A 63 -1.69 -3.30 -0.71
N LEU A 64 -1.35 -2.04 -0.97
CA LEU A 64 -2.34 -0.99 -1.25
C LEU A 64 -3.17 -1.30 -2.50
N GLY A 65 -2.54 -1.83 -3.56
CA GLY A 65 -3.22 -2.25 -4.77
C GLY A 65 -4.25 -3.35 -4.51
N VAL A 66 -3.90 -4.37 -3.71
CA VAL A 66 -4.81 -5.44 -3.30
C VAL A 66 -5.97 -4.89 -2.48
N ILE A 67 -5.70 -4.02 -1.49
CA ILE A 67 -6.75 -3.40 -0.67
C ILE A 67 -7.71 -2.60 -1.55
N ALA A 68 -7.18 -1.76 -2.45
CA ALA A 68 -8.00 -0.96 -3.35
C ALA A 68 -8.86 -1.83 -4.27
N PHE A 69 -8.27 -2.88 -4.85
CA PHE A 69 -8.99 -3.83 -5.69
C PHE A 69 -10.13 -4.52 -4.93
N LEU A 70 -9.88 -5.01 -3.72
CA LEU A 70 -10.91 -5.65 -2.89
C LEU A 70 -12.05 -4.70 -2.54
N LEU A 71 -11.76 -3.44 -2.22
CA LEU A 71 -12.78 -2.43 -1.94
C LEU A 71 -13.65 -2.14 -3.17
N VAL A 72 -13.03 -2.01 -4.35
CA VAL A 72 -13.75 -1.79 -5.62
C VAL A 72 -14.62 -2.98 -5.97
N VAL A 73 -14.11 -4.21 -5.85
CA VAL A 73 -14.87 -5.43 -6.12
C VAL A 73 -16.03 -5.56 -5.13
N PHE A 74 -15.79 -5.32 -3.84
CA PHE A 74 -16.84 -5.35 -2.82
C PHE A 74 -17.96 -4.35 -3.12
N ASP A 75 -17.60 -3.11 -3.46
CA ASP A 75 -18.59 -2.09 -3.78
C ASP A 75 -19.37 -2.43 -5.06
N SER A 76 -18.68 -2.98 -6.06
CA SER A 76 -19.30 -3.46 -7.31
C SER A 76 -20.33 -4.57 -7.06
N VAL A 77 -19.96 -5.61 -6.31
CA VAL A 77 -20.88 -6.72 -5.97
C VAL A 77 -22.06 -6.21 -5.13
N LYS A 78 -21.79 -5.37 -4.13
CA LYS A 78 -22.83 -4.78 -3.27
C LYS A 78 -23.79 -3.91 -4.08
N SER A 79 -23.30 -3.16 -5.06
CA SER A 79 -24.13 -2.35 -5.97
C SER A 79 -25.05 -3.21 -6.83
N LEU A 80 -24.59 -4.38 -7.28
CA LEU A 80 -25.41 -5.31 -8.07
C LEU A 80 -26.50 -5.98 -7.23
N VAL A 81 -26.19 -6.37 -5.99
CA VAL A 81 -27.14 -7.04 -5.08
C VAL A 81 -28.20 -6.09 -4.51
N LYS A 82 -27.87 -4.80 -4.37
CA LYS A 82 -28.81 -3.76 -3.90
C LYS A 82 -29.63 -3.09 -5.01
N SER A 83 -29.41 -3.46 -6.28
CA SER A 83 -30.22 -3.01 -7.41
C SER A 83 -31.47 -3.86 -7.60
#